data_AF-A0A6C2U391-F1
#
_entry.id   AF-A0A6C2U391-F1
#
_cell.length_a   1.000
_cell.length_b   1.000
_cell.length_c   1.000
_cell.angle_alpha   90.00
_cell.angle_beta   90.00
_cell.angle_gamma   90.00
#
_symmetry.space_group_name_H-M   'P 1'
#
loop_
_entity.id
_entity.type
_entity.pdbx_description
1 polymer ?
#
loop_
_entity_poly.entity_id
_entity_poly.type
_entity_poly.pdbx_seq_one_letter_code
_entity_poly.pdbx_strand_id
1 'polypeptide(L)'
;MKTSMFLLTMAAVALSAGAAQAAAPKVHPVRIQVMGQLEKDRDSTKNESERSSSKSKTETQFYELQITLANTIKQEGAFDLEWYFFKRPLDGDGNEGDPVICEKGKTTMELGGMKRATHPVKSGTLTWSETKTSKTSSGNSNSNNSGSSSSKSVSGDVYDGYLVVARKEGEIIKTYASDKKYMDEKWLTKLDDPVEAGRKASKGASSKKKKKEK
;
A
#
# COMPACT_ATOMS: atom_id res chain seq x y z
N MET A 1 -72.45 17.80 -56.71
CA MET A 1 -71.83 17.75 -55.36
C MET A 1 -70.75 16.69 -55.40
N LYS A 2 -69.47 17.08 -55.26
CA LYS A 2 -68.30 16.18 -55.32
C LYS A 2 -67.74 16.04 -53.91
N THR A 3 -67.92 14.89 -53.29
CA THR A 3 -67.37 14.56 -51.97
C THR A 3 -66.01 13.89 -52.15
N SER A 4 -64.94 14.65 -51.90
CA SER A 4 -63.57 14.13 -51.84
C SER A 4 -63.35 13.42 -50.52
N MET A 5 -63.00 12.13 -50.59
CA MET A 5 -62.70 11.28 -49.44
C MET A 5 -61.18 11.34 -49.17
N PHE A 6 -60.79 12.00 -48.10
CA PHE A 6 -59.40 12.04 -47.62
C PHE A 6 -59.07 10.71 -46.93
N LEU A 7 -58.17 9.92 -47.52
CA LEU A 7 -57.66 8.69 -46.93
C LEU A 7 -56.54 9.04 -45.93
N LEU A 8 -56.78 8.76 -44.65
CA LEU A 8 -55.83 8.99 -43.56
C LEU A 8 -54.94 7.75 -43.40
N THR A 9 -53.69 7.82 -43.87
CA THR A 9 -52.70 6.75 -43.72
C THR A 9 -52.09 6.80 -42.32
N MET A 10 -52.51 5.91 -41.41
CA MET A 10 -51.87 5.76 -40.09
C MET A 10 -50.53 5.04 -40.24
N ALA A 11 -49.43 5.75 -39.96
CA ALA A 11 -48.10 5.17 -39.80
C ALA A 11 -47.99 4.48 -38.44
N ALA A 12 -47.96 3.15 -38.45
CA ALA A 12 -47.65 2.34 -37.27
C ALA A 12 -46.13 2.38 -37.01
N VAL A 13 -45.72 3.17 -36.01
CA VAL A 13 -44.34 3.16 -35.48
C VAL A 13 -44.21 1.95 -34.57
N ALA A 14 -43.62 0.87 -35.09
CA ALA A 14 -43.26 -0.30 -34.30
C ALA A 14 -42.04 0.06 -33.42
N LEU A 15 -42.30 0.42 -32.16
CA LEU A 15 -41.29 0.52 -31.10
C LEU A 15 -40.82 -0.89 -30.73
N SER A 16 -39.80 -1.39 -31.43
CA SER A 16 -39.05 -2.56 -31.00
C SER A 16 -38.24 -2.21 -29.75
N ALA A 17 -38.82 -2.47 -28.59
CA ALA A 17 -38.12 -2.52 -27.32
C ALA A 17 -37.07 -3.64 -27.38
N GLY A 18 -35.87 -3.30 -27.83
CA GLY A 18 -34.72 -4.19 -27.74
C GLY A 18 -34.42 -4.43 -26.26
N ALA A 19 -34.74 -5.62 -25.77
CA ALA A 19 -34.22 -6.10 -24.51
C ALA A 19 -32.69 -6.12 -24.65
N ALA A 20 -32.02 -5.15 -24.03
CA ALA A 20 -30.58 -5.18 -23.84
C ALA A 20 -30.30 -6.43 -23.00
N GLN A 21 -29.96 -7.52 -23.67
CA GLN A 21 -29.55 -8.76 -23.05
C GLN A 21 -28.26 -8.43 -22.31
N ALA A 22 -28.37 -8.18 -21.00
CA ALA A 22 -27.24 -7.95 -20.14
C ALA A 22 -26.31 -9.16 -20.31
N ALA A 23 -25.19 -8.94 -20.99
CA ALA A 23 -24.21 -9.98 -21.23
C ALA A 23 -23.85 -10.59 -19.86
N ALA A 24 -23.97 -11.92 -19.75
CA ALA A 24 -23.62 -12.61 -18.52
C ALA A 24 -22.21 -12.18 -18.09
N PRO A 25 -21.98 -11.87 -16.80
CA PRO A 25 -20.68 -11.42 -16.33
C PRO A 25 -19.63 -12.46 -16.71
N LYS A 26 -18.68 -12.07 -17.56
CA LYS A 26 -17.57 -12.95 -17.94
C LYS A 26 -16.67 -13.11 -16.71
N VAL A 27 -16.94 -14.14 -15.92
CA VAL A 27 -16.05 -14.52 -14.82
C VAL A 27 -14.70 -14.90 -15.45
N HIS A 28 -13.66 -14.13 -15.16
CA HIS A 28 -12.30 -14.41 -15.58
C HIS A 28 -11.54 -15.02 -14.40
N PRO A 29 -11.60 -16.36 -14.22
CA PRO A 29 -10.92 -16.99 -13.10
C PRO A 29 -9.41 -16.92 -13.32
N VAL A 30 -8.76 -16.09 -12.52
CA VAL A 30 -7.31 -15.96 -12.48
C VAL A 30 -6.82 -16.34 -11.08
N ARG A 31 -5.67 -16.99 -11.03
CA ARG A 31 -4.98 -17.32 -9.78
C ARG A 31 -3.73 -16.45 -9.65
N ILE A 32 -3.58 -15.85 -8.48
CA ILE A 32 -2.33 -15.20 -8.05
C ILE A 32 -1.61 -16.14 -7.09
N GLN A 33 -0.31 -16.29 -7.28
CA GLN A 33 0.61 -16.89 -6.33
C GLN A 33 1.77 -15.93 -6.13
N VAL A 34 2.12 -15.62 -4.88
CA VAL A 34 3.28 -14.79 -4.56
C VAL A 34 4.26 -15.65 -3.77
N MET A 35 5.52 -15.67 -4.20
CA MET A 35 6.64 -16.28 -3.49
C MET A 35 7.67 -15.19 -3.19
N GLY A 36 8.34 -15.26 -2.05
CA GLY A 36 9.31 -14.23 -1.67
C GLY A 36 9.36 -14.02 -0.17
N GLN A 37 10.34 -13.27 0.27
CA GLN A 37 10.55 -12.97 1.68
C GLN A 37 11.06 -11.55 1.90
N LEU A 38 10.96 -11.09 3.14
CA LEU A 38 11.55 -9.85 3.60
C LEU A 38 13.02 -10.10 3.89
N GLU A 39 13.90 -9.52 3.09
CA GLU A 39 15.33 -9.51 3.34
C GLU A 39 15.67 -8.44 4.38
N LYS A 40 16.58 -8.78 5.30
CA LYS A 40 17.00 -7.90 6.40
C LYS A 40 18.52 -7.93 6.53
N ASP A 41 19.12 -6.76 6.51
CA ASP A 41 20.54 -6.57 6.81
C ASP A 41 20.69 -5.78 8.11
N ARG A 42 21.65 -6.16 8.96
CA ARG A 42 21.79 -5.64 10.33
C ARG A 42 23.22 -5.23 10.61
N ASP A 43 23.38 -3.94 10.86
CA ASP A 43 24.62 -3.35 11.33
C ASP A 43 24.51 -2.93 12.79
N SER A 44 25.60 -3.06 13.55
CA SER A 44 25.66 -2.51 14.89
C SER A 44 27.01 -1.91 15.19
N THR A 45 27.02 -0.77 15.86
CA THR A 45 28.24 -0.10 16.31
C THR A 45 28.16 0.16 17.82
N LYS A 46 29.31 0.08 18.48
CA LYS A 46 29.45 0.28 19.92
C LYS A 46 30.58 1.27 20.16
N ASN A 47 30.26 2.37 20.84
CA ASN A 47 31.23 3.36 21.30
C ASN A 47 31.26 3.37 22.83
N GLU A 48 32.45 3.23 23.40
CA GLU A 48 32.67 3.28 24.84
C GLU A 48 33.60 4.43 25.20
N SER A 49 33.28 5.12 26.27
CA SER A 49 34.08 6.15 26.93
C SER A 49 34.04 5.91 28.43
N GLU A 50 34.99 6.47 29.19
CA GLU A 50 35.11 6.26 30.64
C GLU A 50 33.82 6.60 31.43
N ARG A 51 32.98 7.50 30.92
CA ARG A 51 31.77 8.00 31.60
C ARG A 51 30.45 7.67 30.88
N SER A 52 30.52 7.08 29.70
CA SER A 52 29.33 6.74 28.93
C SER A 52 29.59 5.66 27.89
N SER A 53 28.58 4.84 27.62
CA SER A 53 28.58 3.92 26.50
C SER A 53 27.37 4.17 25.62
N SER A 54 27.59 4.12 24.31
CA SER A 54 26.55 4.23 23.29
C SER A 54 26.59 3.01 22.39
N LYS A 55 25.44 2.37 22.17
CA LYS A 55 25.30 1.27 21.21
C LYS A 55 24.24 1.69 20.21
N SER A 56 24.61 1.71 18.94
CA SER A 56 23.65 1.90 17.85
C SER A 56 23.46 0.60 17.08
N LYS A 57 22.23 0.38 16.61
CA LYS A 57 21.86 -0.69 15.70
C LYS A 57 21.13 -0.06 14.54
N THR A 58 21.42 -0.51 13.34
CA THR A 58 20.72 -0.11 12.13
C THR A 58 20.28 -1.39 11.42
N GLU A 59 19.02 -1.48 11.03
CA GLU A 59 18.51 -2.59 10.24
C GLU A 59 17.88 -2.03 8.96
N THR A 60 18.30 -2.62 7.85
CA THR A 60 17.88 -2.29 6.50
C THR A 60 17.01 -3.42 5.97
N GLN A 61 15.87 -3.10 5.36
CA GLN A 61 14.86 -4.08 4.93
C GLN A 61 14.44 -3.84 3.48
N PHE A 62 14.17 -4.91 2.73
CA PHE A 62 13.50 -4.86 1.42
C PHE A 62 12.82 -6.20 1.09
N TYR A 63 11.77 -6.16 0.27
CA TYR A 63 11.11 -7.35 -0.25
C TYR A 63 11.66 -7.72 -1.63
N GLU A 64 11.84 -9.02 -1.85
CA GLU A 64 11.96 -9.61 -3.20
C GLU A 64 10.82 -10.61 -3.40
N LEU A 65 9.91 -10.28 -4.32
CA LEU A 65 8.72 -11.06 -4.63
C LEU A 65 8.79 -11.61 -6.06
N GLN A 66 8.33 -12.84 -6.23
CA GLN A 66 8.00 -13.44 -7.51
C GLN A 66 6.48 -13.62 -7.57
N ILE A 67 5.83 -12.74 -8.34
CA ILE A 67 4.38 -12.76 -8.49
C ILE A 67 4.03 -13.57 -9.72
N THR A 68 3.35 -14.68 -9.56
CA THR A 68 2.88 -15.54 -10.65
C THR A 68 1.38 -15.35 -10.85
N LEU A 69 1.01 -14.93 -12.05
CA LEU A 69 -0.37 -14.83 -12.50
C LEU A 69 -0.67 -16.00 -13.45
N ALA A 70 -1.70 -16.78 -13.14
CA ALA A 70 -2.13 -17.92 -13.95
C ALA A 70 -3.57 -17.72 -14.43
N ASN A 71 -3.73 -17.69 -15.75
CA ASN A 71 -5.05 -17.74 -16.37
C ASN A 71 -5.56 -19.19 -16.31
N THR A 72 -6.78 -19.38 -15.81
CA THR A 72 -7.36 -20.73 -15.65
C THR A 72 -8.37 -21.09 -16.74
N ILE A 73 -8.61 -20.19 -17.70
CA ILE A 73 -9.48 -20.43 -18.86
C ILE A 73 -8.70 -20.41 -20.16
N LYS A 74 -9.30 -20.94 -21.23
CA LYS A 74 -8.69 -20.97 -22.57
C LYS A 74 -8.70 -19.60 -23.27
N GLN A 75 -9.52 -18.66 -22.80
CA GLN A 75 -9.62 -17.34 -23.41
C GLN A 75 -8.38 -16.51 -23.10
N GLU A 76 -7.84 -15.85 -24.13
CA GLU A 76 -6.75 -14.89 -23.96
C GLU A 76 -7.25 -13.59 -23.34
N GLY A 77 -6.38 -12.94 -22.58
CA GLY A 77 -6.68 -11.65 -21.99
C GLY A 77 -5.44 -10.91 -21.52
N ALA A 78 -5.53 -9.59 -21.53
CA ALA A 78 -4.61 -8.71 -20.82
C ALA A 78 -5.10 -8.53 -19.38
N PHE A 79 -4.17 -8.64 -18.45
CA PHE A 79 -4.42 -8.49 -17.02
C PHE A 79 -3.45 -7.45 -16.46
N ASP A 80 -3.98 -6.51 -15.72
CA ASP A 80 -3.19 -5.52 -15.00
C ASP A 80 -2.81 -6.10 -13.64
N LEU A 81 -1.52 -6.28 -13.42
CA LEU A 81 -0.97 -6.71 -12.14
C LEU A 81 -0.43 -5.49 -11.40
N GLU A 82 -1.00 -5.19 -10.25
CA GLU A 82 -0.64 -4.08 -9.38
C GLU A 82 -0.08 -4.62 -8.06
N TRP A 83 0.92 -3.95 -7.50
CA TRP A 83 1.50 -4.30 -6.20
C TRP A 83 1.70 -3.06 -5.34
N TYR A 84 1.58 -3.26 -4.03
CA TYR A 84 1.67 -2.22 -3.02
C TYR A 84 2.47 -2.74 -1.84
N PHE A 85 3.43 -1.96 -1.39
CA PHE A 85 4.19 -2.25 -0.18
C PHE A 85 3.78 -1.31 0.95
N PHE A 86 3.66 -1.86 2.16
CA PHE A 86 3.23 -1.14 3.36
C PHE A 86 4.38 -1.03 4.34
N LYS A 87 4.52 0.17 4.92
CA LYS A 87 5.45 0.43 6.02
C LYS A 87 4.73 0.93 7.26
N ARG A 88 5.37 0.79 8.41
CA ARG A 88 4.99 1.41 9.68
C ARG A 88 6.13 2.33 10.16
N PRO A 89 5.86 3.61 10.42
CA PRO A 89 6.85 4.48 11.04
C PRO A 89 7.05 4.08 12.51
N LEU A 90 8.28 4.14 13.00
CA LEU A 90 8.61 3.93 14.41
C LEU A 90 8.70 5.27 15.14
N ASP A 91 8.10 5.36 16.33
CA ASP A 91 8.29 6.49 17.23
C ASP A 91 9.62 6.40 18.00
N GLY A 92 9.88 7.41 18.84
CA GLY A 92 11.10 7.51 19.66
C GLY A 92 11.32 6.34 20.62
N ASP A 93 10.26 5.65 21.03
CA ASP A 93 10.30 4.50 21.93
C ASP A 93 10.37 3.16 21.16
N GLY A 94 10.09 3.20 19.86
CA GLY A 94 10.06 2.06 18.95
C GLY A 94 8.67 1.45 18.80
N ASN A 95 7.61 2.16 19.19
CA ASN A 95 6.25 1.72 18.88
C ASN A 95 5.94 1.96 17.41
N GLU A 96 5.25 1.00 16.82
CA GLU A 96 4.83 1.07 15.43
C GLU A 96 3.57 1.94 15.28
N GLY A 97 3.63 2.92 14.37
CA GLY A 97 2.48 3.69 13.95
C GLY A 97 1.54 2.94 13.00
N ASP A 98 0.57 3.66 12.44
CA ASP A 98 -0.36 3.11 11.47
C ASP A 98 0.34 2.71 10.16
N PRO A 99 -0.09 1.62 9.50
CA PRO A 99 0.44 1.24 8.20
C PRO A 99 0.17 2.32 7.16
N VAL A 100 1.14 2.56 6.28
CA VAL A 100 1.02 3.45 5.12
C VAL A 100 1.63 2.81 3.89
N ILE A 101 1.05 3.07 2.71
CA ILE A 101 1.63 2.62 1.44
C ILE A 101 2.91 3.42 1.20
N CYS A 102 4.04 2.75 1.07
CA CYS A 102 5.32 3.39 0.78
C CYS A 102 5.71 3.31 -0.69
N GLU A 103 5.26 2.26 -1.37
CA GLU A 103 5.58 2.03 -2.78
C GLU A 103 4.42 1.30 -3.46
N LYS A 104 4.24 1.59 -4.75
CA LYS A 104 3.30 0.92 -5.62
C LYS A 104 3.91 0.72 -7.01
N GLY A 105 3.48 -0.32 -7.70
CA GLY A 105 3.83 -0.54 -9.10
C GLY A 105 2.74 -1.29 -9.85
N LYS A 106 2.86 -1.30 -11.18
CA LYS A 106 1.88 -1.89 -12.10
C LYS A 106 2.60 -2.44 -13.32
N THR A 107 2.13 -3.58 -13.83
CA THR A 107 2.51 -4.10 -15.14
C THR A 107 1.31 -4.75 -15.80
N THR A 108 1.24 -4.73 -17.13
CA THR A 108 0.21 -5.44 -17.89
C THR A 108 0.79 -6.75 -18.41
N MET A 109 0.09 -7.86 -18.18
CA MET A 109 0.49 -9.19 -18.59
C MET A 109 -0.53 -9.76 -19.58
N GLU A 110 -0.06 -10.17 -20.74
CA GLU A 110 -0.88 -10.91 -21.70
C GLU A 110 -0.79 -12.40 -21.40
N LEU A 111 -1.92 -13.00 -21.02
CA LEU A 111 -2.03 -14.42 -20.72
C LEU A 111 -3.01 -15.08 -21.70
N GLY A 112 -2.46 -15.72 -22.73
CA GLY A 112 -3.20 -16.55 -23.67
C GLY A 112 -3.42 -17.97 -23.14
N GLY A 113 -4.65 -18.48 -23.19
CA GLY A 113 -4.97 -19.84 -22.75
C GLY A 113 -4.70 -20.10 -21.27
N MET A 114 -4.57 -21.39 -20.90
CA MET A 114 -4.27 -21.83 -19.53
C MET A 114 -2.77 -21.64 -19.16
N LYS A 115 -2.20 -20.48 -19.52
CA LYS A 115 -0.80 -20.14 -19.27
C LYS A 115 -0.64 -19.38 -17.96
N ARG A 116 0.60 -19.37 -17.48
CA ARG A 116 1.05 -18.56 -16.34
C ARG A 116 2.24 -17.71 -16.75
N ALA A 117 2.39 -16.55 -16.12
CA ALA A 117 3.58 -15.72 -16.23
C ALA A 117 4.00 -15.24 -14.85
N THR A 118 5.30 -15.09 -14.66
CA THR A 118 5.91 -14.67 -13.40
C THR A 118 6.59 -13.33 -13.59
N HIS A 119 6.32 -12.38 -12.68
CA HIS A 119 6.92 -11.06 -12.66
C HIS A 119 7.70 -10.88 -11.36
N PRO A 120 9.04 -10.74 -11.42
CA PRO A 120 9.82 -10.40 -10.25
C PRO A 120 9.62 -8.93 -9.89
N VAL A 121 9.45 -8.64 -8.60
CA VAL A 121 9.29 -7.30 -8.05
C VAL A 121 10.20 -7.16 -6.85
N LYS A 122 10.92 -6.05 -6.77
CA LYS A 122 11.74 -5.68 -5.61
C LYS A 122 11.24 -4.35 -5.06
N SER A 123 11.04 -4.27 -3.75
CA SER A 123 10.69 -3.01 -3.10
C SER A 123 11.94 -2.12 -2.95
N GLY A 124 11.71 -0.84 -2.69
CA GLY A 124 12.70 0.08 -2.16
C GLY A 124 13.20 -0.36 -0.78
N THR A 125 14.26 0.27 -0.35
CA THR A 125 14.91 -0.01 0.93
C THR A 125 14.29 0.82 2.05
N LEU A 126 13.95 0.19 3.18
CA LEU A 126 13.61 0.87 4.42
C LEU A 126 14.71 0.65 5.46
N THR A 127 14.89 1.62 6.34
CA THR A 127 15.88 1.54 7.41
C THR A 127 15.27 2.02 8.71
N TRP A 128 15.60 1.32 9.80
CA TRP A 128 15.38 1.82 11.14
C TRP A 128 16.64 1.71 11.99
N SER A 129 16.75 2.55 13.00
CA SER A 129 17.88 2.59 13.91
C SER A 129 17.44 2.69 15.36
N GLU A 130 18.18 2.04 16.26
CA GLU A 130 18.05 2.13 17.72
C GLU A 130 19.38 2.57 18.32
N THR A 131 19.35 3.64 19.10
CA THR A 131 20.49 4.10 19.89
C THR A 131 20.19 3.92 21.37
N LYS A 132 21.08 3.21 22.08
CA LYS A 132 21.05 3.09 23.53
C LYS A 132 22.23 3.83 24.12
N THR A 133 21.97 4.72 25.07
CA THR A 133 23.00 5.46 25.78
C THR A 133 22.90 5.16 27.26
N SER A 134 24.00 4.73 27.86
CA SER A 134 24.16 4.57 29.30
C SER A 134 25.17 5.59 29.80
N LYS A 135 24.79 6.35 30.84
CA LYS A 135 25.71 7.23 31.56
C LYS A 135 26.02 6.59 32.92
N THR A 136 27.30 6.39 33.17
CA THR A 136 27.82 6.06 34.49
C THR A 136 28.15 7.37 35.18
N SER A 137 27.35 7.74 36.19
CA SER A 137 27.69 8.84 37.07
C SER A 137 28.95 8.43 37.85
N SER A 138 30.07 9.12 37.60
CA SER A 138 31.26 9.01 38.45
C SER A 138 30.95 9.70 39.77
N GLY A 139 30.20 9.01 40.63
CA GLY A 139 29.84 9.48 41.96
C GLY A 139 31.08 9.51 42.84
N ASN A 140 31.50 10.72 43.22
CA ASN A 140 32.36 10.92 44.37
C ASN A 140 31.66 10.29 45.60
N SER A 141 32.37 9.43 46.29
CA SER A 141 31.89 8.55 47.36
C SER A 141 31.36 9.34 48.56
N ASN A 142 30.06 9.69 48.61
CA ASN A 142 29.37 9.98 49.87
C ASN A 142 27.83 9.95 49.85
N SER A 143 27.19 9.34 48.85
CA SER A 143 25.73 9.24 48.80
C SER A 143 25.31 7.89 48.21
N ASN A 144 24.58 7.10 49.00
CA ASN A 144 24.12 5.73 48.72
C ASN A 144 23.06 5.62 47.61
N ASN A 145 23.13 6.42 46.56
CA ASN A 145 22.19 6.34 45.44
C ASN A 145 22.87 6.69 44.10
N SER A 146 23.74 5.80 43.63
CA SER A 146 24.28 5.85 42.27
C SER A 146 23.24 5.37 41.26
N GLY A 147 22.34 6.26 40.86
CA GLY A 147 21.39 5.99 39.77
C GLY A 147 22.10 5.94 38.42
N SER A 148 22.17 4.76 37.81
CA SER A 148 22.50 4.62 36.39
C SER A 148 21.32 5.10 35.56
N SER A 149 21.51 6.11 34.70
CA SER A 149 20.49 6.54 33.75
C SER A 149 20.78 5.94 32.37
N SER A 150 19.86 5.12 31.86
CA SER A 150 19.88 4.62 30.48
C SER A 150 18.75 5.25 29.68
N SER A 151 19.04 5.76 28.49
CA SER A 151 18.05 6.22 27.52
C SER A 151 18.12 5.39 26.24
N LYS A 152 16.96 5.16 25.63
CA LYS A 152 16.82 4.51 24.33
C LYS A 152 16.11 5.48 23.39
N SER A 153 16.57 5.56 22.15
CA SER A 153 15.85 6.22 21.06
C SER A 153 15.76 5.28 19.86
N VAL A 154 14.60 5.27 19.20
CA VAL A 154 14.35 4.54 17.96
C VAL A 154 13.85 5.52 16.91
N SER A 155 14.19 5.28 15.65
CA SER A 155 13.66 6.05 14.53
C SER A 155 13.75 5.26 13.23
N GLY A 156 12.86 5.58 12.29
CA GLY A 156 12.86 5.04 10.93
C GLY A 156 11.55 4.34 10.61
N ASP A 157 11.61 3.46 9.61
CA ASP A 157 10.44 2.75 9.12
C ASP A 157 10.73 1.25 9.04
N VAL A 158 9.69 0.44 9.25
CA VAL A 158 9.74 -1.01 9.05
C VAL A 158 8.68 -1.43 8.04
N TYR A 159 8.97 -2.49 7.27
CA TYR A 159 7.97 -3.11 6.41
C TYR A 159 6.90 -3.83 7.25
N ASP A 160 5.63 -3.60 6.92
CA ASP A 160 4.48 -4.24 7.54
C ASP A 160 3.88 -5.34 6.64
N GLY A 161 4.04 -5.21 5.31
CA GLY A 161 3.58 -6.23 4.38
C GLY A 161 3.43 -5.74 2.94
N TYR A 162 2.72 -6.55 2.14
CA TYR A 162 2.41 -6.24 0.74
C TYR A 162 1.00 -6.70 0.34
N LEU A 163 0.47 -6.07 -0.71
CA LEU A 163 -0.76 -6.42 -1.40
C LEU A 163 -0.50 -6.48 -2.90
N VAL A 164 -1.01 -7.52 -3.53
CA VAL A 164 -0.98 -7.73 -4.98
C VAL A 164 -2.41 -7.86 -5.48
N VAL A 165 -2.73 -7.13 -6.54
CA VAL A 165 -4.05 -7.04 -7.14
C VAL A 165 -3.93 -7.38 -8.62
N ALA A 166 -4.74 -8.30 -9.11
CA ALA A 166 -4.94 -8.50 -10.54
C ALA A 166 -6.26 -7.85 -10.93
N ARG A 167 -6.20 -7.01 -11.97
CA ARG A 167 -7.35 -6.36 -12.58
C ARG A 167 -7.52 -6.82 -14.02
N LYS A 168 -8.76 -6.73 -14.48
CA LYS A 168 -9.10 -6.82 -15.90
C LYS A 168 -10.13 -5.76 -16.20
N GLU A 169 -9.91 -4.98 -17.25
CA GLU A 169 -10.84 -3.92 -17.67
C GLU A 169 -11.16 -2.93 -16.53
N GLY A 170 -10.19 -2.68 -15.64
CA GLY A 170 -10.32 -1.81 -14.47
C GLY A 170 -10.87 -2.49 -13.21
N GLU A 171 -11.50 -3.66 -13.34
CA GLU A 171 -12.12 -4.38 -12.22
C GLU A 171 -11.13 -5.31 -11.51
N ILE A 172 -11.17 -5.33 -10.18
CA ILE A 172 -10.39 -6.26 -9.37
C ILE A 172 -10.97 -7.67 -9.51
N ILE A 173 -10.20 -8.57 -10.11
CA ILE A 173 -10.60 -9.97 -10.29
C ILE A 173 -9.99 -10.90 -9.24
N LYS A 174 -8.82 -10.53 -8.70
CA LYS A 174 -8.12 -11.33 -7.69
C LYS A 174 -7.19 -10.48 -6.84
N THR A 175 -7.06 -10.83 -5.58
CA THR A 175 -6.12 -10.21 -4.64
C THR A 175 -5.33 -11.28 -3.91
N TYR A 176 -4.11 -10.92 -3.49
CA TYR A 176 -3.25 -11.70 -2.63
C TYR A 176 -2.48 -10.76 -1.72
N ALA A 177 -2.37 -11.05 -0.44
CA ALA A 177 -1.65 -10.21 0.51
C ALA A 177 -0.79 -11.04 1.45
N SER A 178 0.25 -10.43 2.01
CA SER A 178 1.05 -11.04 3.08
C SER A 178 0.26 -11.25 4.37
N ASP A 179 -0.77 -10.42 4.59
CA ASP A 179 -1.67 -10.47 5.74
C ASP A 179 -3.09 -10.12 5.28
N LYS A 180 -4.09 -10.81 5.84
CA LYS A 180 -5.51 -10.59 5.56
C LYS A 180 -5.94 -9.14 5.78
N LYS A 181 -5.32 -8.41 6.73
CA LYS A 181 -5.64 -7.00 7.03
C LYS A 181 -5.50 -6.05 5.84
N TYR A 182 -4.74 -6.43 4.79
CA TYR A 182 -4.57 -5.63 3.58
C TYR A 182 -5.59 -5.95 2.48
N MET A 183 -6.36 -7.02 2.66
CA MET A 183 -7.48 -7.36 1.77
C MET A 183 -8.77 -6.65 2.20
N ASP A 184 -8.76 -5.94 3.33
CA ASP A 184 -9.90 -5.15 3.80
C ASP A 184 -10.26 -4.06 2.79
N GLU A 185 -11.57 -3.79 2.66
CA GLU A 185 -12.12 -2.80 1.74
C GLU A 185 -11.48 -1.41 1.88
N LYS A 186 -11.11 -1.02 3.11
CA LYS A 186 -10.42 0.26 3.40
C LYS A 186 -9.11 0.45 2.62
N TRP A 187 -8.45 -0.64 2.23
CA TRP A 187 -7.23 -0.59 1.44
C TRP A 187 -7.55 -0.60 -0.03
N LEU A 188 -8.49 -1.46 -0.46
CA LEU A 188 -8.92 -1.57 -1.84
C LEU A 188 -9.51 -0.25 -2.36
N THR A 189 -10.35 0.43 -1.57
CA THR A 189 -10.92 1.74 -1.93
C THR A 189 -9.85 2.83 -2.06
N LYS A 190 -8.82 2.81 -1.20
CA LYS A 190 -7.67 3.72 -1.32
C LYS A 190 -6.84 3.50 -2.59
N LEU A 191 -6.94 2.33 -3.23
CA LEU A 191 -6.27 2.07 -4.51
C LEU A 191 -6.96 2.80 -5.66
N ASP A 192 -8.29 2.89 -5.61
CA ASP A 192 -9.12 3.46 -6.68
C ASP A 192 -9.25 4.98 -6.57
N ASP A 193 -9.06 5.58 -5.38
CA ASP A 193 -9.16 7.03 -5.15
C ASP A 193 -7.79 7.70 -4.98
N PRO A 194 -7.21 8.32 -6.04
CA PRO A 194 -5.95 9.06 -5.93
C PRO A 194 -6.06 10.38 -5.14
N VAL A 195 -7.26 10.80 -4.70
CA VAL A 195 -7.55 12.15 -4.20
C VAL A 195 -7.33 12.32 -2.68
N GLU A 196 -7.34 11.24 -1.88
CA GLU A 196 -7.21 11.36 -0.42
C GLU A 196 -5.77 11.45 0.10
N ALA A 197 -4.77 10.95 -0.63
CA ALA A 197 -3.38 10.93 -0.17
C ALA A 197 -2.75 12.34 -0.04
N GLY A 198 -3.31 13.36 -0.71
CA GLY A 198 -2.80 14.74 -0.67
C GLY A 198 -3.51 15.69 0.31
N ARG A 199 -4.66 15.31 0.88
CA ARG A 199 -5.51 16.27 1.61
C ARG A 199 -5.21 16.41 3.11
N LYS A 200 -4.40 15.53 3.70
CA LYS A 200 -4.04 15.62 5.14
C LYS A 200 -2.78 16.45 5.43
N ALA A 201 -1.98 16.83 4.43
CA ALA A 201 -0.75 17.61 4.65
C ALA A 201 -0.95 19.14 4.68
N SER A 202 -2.11 19.68 4.25
CA SER A 202 -2.28 21.14 4.05
C SER A 202 -3.26 21.85 5.00
N LYS A 203 -3.91 21.16 5.95
CA LYS A 203 -4.87 21.80 6.88
C LYS A 203 -4.27 22.43 8.15
N GLY A 204 -2.93 22.52 8.26
CA GLY A 204 -2.25 23.06 9.45
C GLY A 204 -1.82 24.54 9.39
N ALA A 205 -1.90 25.21 8.24
CA ALA A 205 -1.28 26.53 8.07
C ALA A 205 -2.22 27.58 7.46
N SER A 206 -3.34 27.89 8.11
CA SER A 206 -4.02 29.18 7.85
C SER A 206 -5.05 29.55 8.92
N SER A 207 -4.60 30.24 9.97
CA SER A 207 -5.45 31.22 10.68
C SER A 207 -4.57 32.30 11.31
N LYS A 208 -4.32 33.38 10.56
CA LYS A 208 -5.02 34.67 10.64
C LYS A 208 -4.50 35.62 11.73
N LYS A 209 -3.54 36.43 11.27
CA LYS A 209 -3.23 37.81 11.66
C LYS A 209 -4.51 38.66 11.85
N LYS A 210 -4.69 39.28 13.03
CA LYS A 210 -5.48 40.51 13.26
C LYS A 210 -4.97 41.15 14.56
N LYS A 211 -4.19 42.23 14.47
CA LYS A 211 -4.62 43.65 14.56
C LYS A 211 -4.74 44.14 16.02
N LYS A 212 -3.85 45.06 16.42
CA LYS A 212 -4.23 46.40 16.88
C LYS A 212 -3.00 47.28 17.11
N GLU A 213 -2.99 48.41 16.41
CA GLU A 213 -2.32 49.65 16.79
C GLU A 213 -2.82 50.10 18.17
N LYS A 214 -1.90 50.56 19.01
CA LYS A 214 -1.91 51.87 19.65
C LYS A 214 -0.53 52.18 20.21
#